data_AF-A0A3L7P5W5-F1
#
_entry.id   AF-A0A3L7P5W5-F1
#
_cell.length_a   1.000
_cell.length_b   1.000
_cell.length_c   1.000
_cell.angle_alpha   90.00
_cell.angle_beta   90.00
_cell.angle_gamma   90.00
#
_symmetry.space_group_name_H-M   'P 1'
#
loop_
_entity.id
_entity.type
_entity.pdbx_description
1 polymer ?
#
loop_
_entity_poly.entity_id
_entity_poly.type
_entity_poly.pdbx_seq_one_letter_code
_entity_poly.pdbx_strand_id
1 'polypeptide(L)'
;MSAHEHDGMHPPAPVWMYVSNFLVLVVLTIVTYFVATLNLGAFSTPIALGIAVVKAALVVLFFMHVYESSPLTKVVIFCSLFILTVLLTFFMVDYTTRNLNVLPPDEVPVTVPKKAA
;
A
#
# COMPACT_ATOMS: atom_id res chain seq x y z
N MET A 1 -41.56 -38.18 9.30
CA MET A 1 -40.38 -38.99 9.63
C MET A 1 -39.22 -38.03 9.76
N SER A 2 -38.83 -37.79 11.00
CA SER A 2 -37.78 -36.87 11.44
C SER A 2 -36.39 -37.35 11.06
N ALA A 3 -35.56 -36.45 10.53
CA ALA A 3 -34.12 -36.48 10.76
C ALA A 3 -33.59 -35.04 10.64
N HIS A 4 -33.42 -34.40 11.79
CA HIS A 4 -32.42 -33.35 11.94
C HIS A 4 -31.06 -33.99 11.65
N GLU A 5 -30.45 -33.66 10.51
CA GLU A 5 -29.04 -33.99 10.27
C GLU A 5 -28.16 -32.87 10.79
N HIS A 6 -27.15 -33.31 11.54
CA HIS A 6 -26.27 -32.52 12.39
C HIS A 6 -25.66 -31.30 11.67
N ASP A 7 -26.03 -30.13 12.17
CA ASP A 7 -25.35 -28.86 11.95
C ASP A 7 -23.92 -29.01 12.50
N GLY A 8 -22.99 -29.33 11.59
CA GLY A 8 -21.59 -29.57 11.90
C GLY A 8 -20.98 -28.28 12.45
N MET A 9 -20.83 -28.23 13.77
CA MET A 9 -20.15 -27.16 14.49
C MET A 9 -18.71 -27.06 14.01
N HIS A 10 -18.46 -26.28 12.96
CA HIS A 10 -17.14 -25.87 12.53
C HIS A 10 -16.50 -25.12 13.72
N PRO A 11 -15.38 -25.62 14.28
CA PRO A 11 -14.70 -24.92 15.36
C PRO A 11 -14.36 -23.51 14.89
N PRO A 12 -14.76 -22.45 15.62
CA PRO A 12 -14.33 -21.10 15.29
C PRO A 12 -12.79 -21.06 15.32
N ALA A 13 -12.20 -20.33 14.38
CA ALA A 13 -10.76 -20.17 14.30
C ALA A 13 -10.17 -19.77 15.66
N PRO A 14 -9.00 -20.30 16.05
CA PRO A 14 -8.46 -20.13 17.39
C PRO A 14 -8.17 -18.65 17.68
N VAL A 15 -8.78 -18.13 18.75
CA VAL A 15 -8.67 -16.73 19.20
C VAL A 15 -7.21 -16.28 19.35
N TRP A 16 -6.32 -17.20 19.70
CA TRP A 16 -4.88 -16.97 19.83
C TRP A 16 -4.23 -16.42 18.55
N MET A 17 -4.69 -16.86 17.37
CA MET A 17 -4.14 -16.45 16.09
C MET A 17 -4.39 -14.96 15.85
N TYR A 18 -5.60 -14.48 16.14
CA TYR A 18 -5.97 -13.06 16.03
C TYR A 18 -5.19 -12.18 17.03
N VAL A 19 -5.01 -12.64 18.27
CA VAL A 19 -4.30 -11.88 19.32
C VAL A 19 -2.80 -11.75 19.00
N SER A 20 -2.16 -12.84 18.55
CA SER A 20 -0.76 -12.82 18.11
C SER A 20 -0.55 -11.81 16.97
N ASN A 21 -1.43 -11.87 15.97
CA ASN A 21 -1.39 -10.97 14.82
C ASN A 21 -1.61 -9.50 15.19
N PHE A 22 -2.55 -9.23 16.09
CA PHE A 22 -2.78 -7.89 16.63
C PHE A 22 -1.51 -7.35 17.29
N LEU A 23 -0.84 -8.15 18.12
CA LEU A 23 0.38 -7.74 18.80
C LEU A 23 1.50 -7.38 17.82
N VAL A 24 1.70 -8.21 16.79
CA VAL A 24 2.70 -7.97 15.73
C VAL A 24 2.42 -6.64 15.01
N LEU A 25 1.16 -6.33 14.68
CA LEU A 25 0.81 -5.08 14.02
C LEU A 25 1.00 -3.86 14.93
N VAL A 26 0.71 -3.98 16.22
CA VAL A 26 0.95 -2.92 17.20
C VAL A 26 2.45 -2.61 17.29
N VAL A 27 3.30 -3.64 17.42
CA VAL A 27 4.76 -3.48 17.44
C VAL A 27 5.24 -2.79 16.17
N LEU A 28 4.80 -3.24 14.99
CA LEU A 28 5.21 -2.61 13.73
C LEU A 28 4.77 -1.15 13.63
N THR A 29 3.60 -0.81 14.16
CA THR A 29 3.09 0.57 14.17
C THR A 29 3.92 1.47 15.07
N ILE A 30 4.31 0.98 16.24
CA ILE A 30 5.22 1.68 17.15
C ILE A 30 6.57 1.91 16.47
N VAL A 31 7.11 0.89 15.79
CA VAL A 31 8.35 1.01 15.01
C VAL A 31 8.23 2.08 13.93
N THR A 32 7.14 2.09 13.14
CA THR A 32 6.92 3.14 12.12
C THR A 32 6.87 4.54 12.74
N TYR A 33 6.19 4.69 13.88
CA TYR A 33 6.12 5.97 14.59
C TYR A 33 7.52 6.45 15.01
N PHE A 34 8.32 5.58 15.63
CA PHE A 34 9.69 5.93 16.01
C PHE A 34 10.56 6.26 14.81
N VAL A 35 10.49 5.49 13.73
CA VAL A 35 11.23 5.78 12.50
C VAL A 35 10.81 7.13 11.91
N ALA A 36 9.53 7.51 12.00
CA ALA A 36 9.06 8.82 11.58
C ALA A 36 9.58 9.97 12.47
N THR A 37 9.93 9.70 13.73
CA THR A 37 10.57 10.71 14.61
C THR A 37 12.06 10.90 14.32
N LEU A 38 12.69 9.97 13.62
CA LEU A 38 14.09 10.09 13.18
C LEU A 38 14.14 10.89 11.87
N ASN A 39 14.83 12.03 11.88
CA ASN A 39 15.05 12.82 10.67
C ASN A 39 16.11 12.15 9.79
N LEU A 40 15.67 11.24 8.92
CA LEU A 40 16.51 10.49 7.97
C LEU A 40 16.72 11.25 6.64
N GLY A 41 16.33 12.53 6.59
CA GLY A 41 16.43 13.38 5.41
C GLY A 41 15.68 12.76 4.22
N ALA A 42 16.34 12.67 3.07
CA ALA A 42 15.78 12.11 1.84
C ALA A 42 15.35 10.64 1.94
N PHE A 43 15.87 9.88 2.91
CA PHE A 43 15.54 8.47 3.10
C PHE A 43 14.30 8.24 3.99
N SER A 44 13.74 9.28 4.60
CA SER A 44 12.57 9.16 5.49
C SER A 44 11.37 8.54 4.76
N THR A 45 11.06 9.03 3.55
CA THR A 45 9.91 8.57 2.78
C THR A 45 10.08 7.14 2.25
N PRO A 46 11.20 6.76 1.58
CA PRO A 46 11.39 5.38 1.13
C PRO A 46 11.39 4.36 2.28
N ILE A 47 12.00 4.70 3.42
CA ILE A 47 12.05 3.80 4.59
C ILE A 47 10.65 3.65 5.21
N ALA A 48 9.92 4.75 5.39
CA ALA A 48 8.54 4.69 5.90
C ALA A 48 7.63 3.85 4.99
N LEU A 49 7.78 4.00 3.67
CA LEU A 49 7.05 3.21 2.68
C LEU A 49 7.44 1.72 2.74
N GLY A 50 8.73 1.41 2.89
CA GLY A 50 9.20 0.04 3.05
C GLY A 50 8.58 -0.66 4.26
N ILE A 51 8.55 0.03 5.41
CA ILE A 51 7.90 -0.50 6.63
C ILE A 51 6.40 -0.67 6.41
N ALA A 52 5.76 0.27 5.71
CA ALA A 52 4.34 0.18 5.38
C ALA A 52 4.02 -1.03 4.49
N VAL A 53 4.86 -1.35 3.50
CA VAL A 53 4.70 -2.54 2.65
C VAL A 53 4.83 -3.83 3.45
N VAL A 54 5.81 -3.92 4.35
CA VAL A 54 5.95 -5.10 5.24
C VAL A 54 4.72 -5.26 6.13
N LYS A 55 4.20 -4.16 6.68
CA LYS A 55 2.95 -4.17 7.45
C LYS A 55 1.78 -4.71 6.63
N ALA A 56 1.61 -4.18 5.41
CA ALA A 56 0.54 -4.60 4.51
C ALA A 56 0.64 -6.08 4.14
N ALA A 57 1.86 -6.58 3.86
CA ALA A 57 2.09 -8.00 3.56
C ALA A 57 1.65 -8.91 4.72
N LEU A 58 1.99 -8.56 5.97
CA LEU A 58 1.56 -9.32 7.14
C LEU A 58 0.03 -9.33 7.30
N VAL A 59 -0.63 -8.18 7.05
CA VAL A 59 -2.11 -8.11 7.07
C VAL A 59 -2.71 -9.04 6.01
N VAL A 60 -2.21 -9.00 4.79
CA VAL A 60 -2.72 -9.84 3.70
C VAL A 60 -2.50 -11.33 3.99
N LEU A 61 -1.31 -11.74 4.44
CA LEU A 61 -1.02 -13.15 4.66
C LEU A 61 -1.86 -13.75 5.80
N PHE A 62 -2.01 -13.02 6.89
CA PHE A 62 -2.59 -13.55 8.13
C PHE A 62 -4.00 -13.05 8.42
N PHE A 63 -4.27 -11.74 8.38
CA PHE A 63 -5.62 -11.22 8.68
C PHE A 63 -6.63 -11.56 7.59
N MET A 64 -6.20 -11.51 6.32
CA MET A 64 -7.04 -11.90 5.20
C MET A 64 -7.05 -13.43 4.98
N HIS A 65 -6.42 -14.21 5.87
CA HIS A 65 -6.33 -15.68 5.80
C HIS A 65 -5.89 -16.19 4.41
N VAL A 66 -5.06 -15.41 3.71
CA VAL A 66 -4.62 -15.75 2.37
C VAL A 66 -3.75 -17.00 2.38
N TYR A 67 -3.02 -17.24 3.48
CA TYR A 67 -2.27 -18.48 3.67
C TYR A 67 -3.15 -19.75 3.54
N GLU A 68 -4.33 -19.73 4.14
CA GLU A 68 -5.31 -20.85 4.14
C GLU A 68 -6.25 -20.84 2.93
N SER A 69 -6.28 -19.73 2.20
CA SER A 69 -7.13 -19.57 1.03
C SER A 69 -6.72 -20.43 -0.17
N SER A 70 -7.66 -20.57 -1.10
CA SER A 70 -7.47 -21.30 -2.36
C SER A 70 -6.27 -20.77 -3.17
N PRO A 71 -5.60 -21.62 -3.97
CA PRO A 71 -4.50 -21.17 -4.83
C PRO A 71 -4.93 -20.09 -5.84
N LEU A 72 -6.19 -20.09 -6.27
CA LEU A 72 -6.74 -19.07 -7.15
C LEU A 72 -6.71 -17.68 -6.50
N THR A 73 -7.10 -17.58 -5.22
CA THR A 73 -7.04 -16.34 -4.44
C THR A 73 -5.63 -15.78 -4.38
N LYS A 74 -4.63 -16.64 -4.16
CA LYS A 74 -3.21 -16.26 -4.10
C LYS A 74 -2.72 -15.67 -5.43
N VAL A 75 -3.09 -16.29 -6.55
CA VAL A 75 -2.73 -15.81 -7.91
C VAL A 75 -3.38 -14.46 -8.21
N VAL A 76 -4.65 -14.27 -7.87
CA VAL A 76 -5.36 -13.00 -8.08
C VAL A 76 -4.71 -11.87 -7.28
N ILE A 77 -4.36 -12.12 -6.02
CA ILE A 77 -3.67 -11.13 -5.18
C ILE A 77 -2.32 -10.75 -5.80
N PHE A 78 -1.52 -11.74 -6.21
CA PHE A 78 -0.24 -11.48 -6.85
C PHE A 78 -0.40 -10.68 -8.16
N CYS A 79 -1.36 -11.06 -9.00
CA CYS A 79 -1.69 -10.34 -10.23
C CYS A 79 -2.09 -8.87 -9.94
N SER A 80 -2.93 -8.65 -8.92
CA SER A 80 -3.36 -7.31 -8.53
C SER A 80 -2.19 -6.44 -8.04
N LEU A 81 -1.28 -7.00 -7.24
CA LEU A 81 -0.08 -6.30 -6.76
C LEU A 81 0.90 -6.02 -7.90
N PHE A 82 1.06 -6.96 -8.83
CA PHE A 82 1.87 -6.77 -10.03
C PHE A 82 1.35 -5.61 -10.87
N ILE A 83 0.05 -5.63 -11.21
CA ILE A 83 -0.58 -4.56 -11.97
C ILE A 83 -0.50 -3.21 -11.23
N LEU A 84 -0.78 -3.18 -9.92
CA LEU A 84 -0.64 -1.98 -9.10
C LEU A 84 0.78 -1.40 -9.16
N THR A 85 1.80 -2.25 -9.06
CA THR A 85 3.21 -1.83 -9.12
C THR A 85 3.55 -1.22 -10.48
N VAL A 86 3.07 -1.83 -11.57
CA VAL A 86 3.24 -1.30 -12.93
C VAL A 86 2.56 0.06 -13.06
N LEU A 87 1.31 0.18 -12.60
CA LEU A 87 0.55 1.45 -12.65
C LEU A 87 1.23 2.56 -11.84
N LEU A 88 1.70 2.27 -10.63
CA LEU A 88 2.42 3.25 -9.80
C LEU A 88 3.74 3.68 -10.43
N THR A 89 4.47 2.73 -11.02
CA THR A 89 5.74 3.05 -11.70
C THR A 89 5.50 3.93 -12.92
N PHE A 90 4.53 3.58 -13.76
CA PHE A 90 4.16 4.41 -14.92
C PHE A 90 3.68 5.80 -14.50
N PHE A 91 2.89 5.90 -13.43
CA PHE A 91 2.46 7.19 -12.89
C PHE A 91 3.63 8.05 -12.43
N MET A 92 4.62 7.49 -11.74
CA MET A 92 5.83 8.22 -11.33
C MET A 92 6.66 8.69 -12.53
N VAL A 93 6.77 7.86 -13.57
CA VAL A 93 7.46 8.21 -14.83
C VAL A 93 6.73 9.35 -15.55
N ASP A 94 5.41 9.27 -15.68
CA ASP A 94 4.58 10.33 -16.28
C ASP A 94 4.74 11.65 -15.51
N TYR A 95 4.60 11.60 -14.18
CA TYR A 95 4.72 12.76 -13.31
C TYR A 95 6.09 13.45 -13.43
N THR A 96 7.16 12.66 -13.44
CA THR A 96 8.53 13.19 -13.56
C THR A 96 8.78 13.79 -14.94
N THR A 97 8.25 13.17 -16.00
CA THR A 97 8.50 13.59 -17.38
C THR A 97 7.65 14.80 -17.80
N ARG A 98 6.49 15.02 -17.17
CA ARG A 98 5.58 16.14 -17.48
C ARG A 98 6.21 17.53 -17.36
N ASN A 99 7.15 17.70 -16.44
CA ASN A 99 7.83 18.99 -16.21
C ASN A 99 9.04 19.20 -17.13
N LEU A 100 9.37 18.24 -18.00
CA LEU A 100 10.50 18.36 -18.93
C LEU A 100 10.14 19.15 -20.20
N ASN A 101 8.85 19.31 -20.53
CA ASN A 101 8.38 19.92 -21.79
C ASN A 101 7.55 21.20 -21.60
N VAL A 102 7.93 22.04 -20.63
CA VAL A 102 7.31 23.35 -20.40
C VAL A 102 7.95 24.37 -21.36
N LEU A 103 7.42 24.40 -22.60
CA LEU A 103 7.55 25.46 -23.64
C LEU A 103 8.85 25.54 -24.48
N PRO A 104 8.74 25.76 -25.81
CA PRO A 104 9.75 26.43 -26.63
C PRO A 104 9.92 27.91 -26.21
N PRO A 105 11.11 28.51 -26.30
CA PRO A 105 11.40 29.86 -25.78
C PRO A 105 10.63 31.03 -26.42
N ASP A 106 9.83 30.79 -27.48
CA ASP A 106 9.46 31.82 -28.44
C ASP A 106 7.96 32.21 -28.45
N GLU A 107 7.11 31.55 -27.65
CA GLU A 107 5.65 31.81 -27.62
C GLU A 107 5.13 32.30 -26.25
N VAL A 108 6.00 32.81 -25.37
CA VAL A 108 5.53 33.59 -24.22
C VAL A 108 5.04 34.94 -24.76
N PRO A 109 3.74 35.31 -24.70
CA PRO A 109 3.34 36.65 -25.10
C PRO A 109 3.98 37.64 -24.15
N VAL A 110 5.01 38.36 -24.61
CA VAL A 110 5.62 39.48 -23.88
C VAL A 110 4.64 40.65 -23.90
N THR A 111 3.60 40.60 -23.08
CA THR A 111 2.72 41.75 -22.80
C THR A 111 2.25 41.75 -21.36
N VAL A 112 3.17 41.90 -20.40
CA VAL A 112 2.80 42.63 -19.18
C VAL A 112 2.91 44.12 -19.53
N PRO A 113 1.79 44.84 -19.70
CA PRO A 113 1.85 46.27 -19.99
C PRO A 113 2.54 46.97 -18.83
N LYS A 114 3.74 47.51 -19.08
CA LYS A 114 4.35 48.50 -18.20
C LYS A 114 3.43 49.71 -18.21
N LYS A 115 2.63 49.87 -17.15
CA LYS A 115 1.77 51.04 -16.96
C LYS A 115 2.64 52.29 -17.11
N ALA A 116 2.39 53.04 -18.17
CA ALA A 116 2.90 54.39 -18.32
C ALA A 116 2.23 55.25 -17.23
N ALA A 117 3.00 55.68 -16.25
CA ALA A 117 2.71 56.77 -15.32
C ALA A 117 4.03 57.20 -14.67
#